data_AF-A0A5K4F9G7-F1
#
_entry.id   AF-A0A5K4F9G7-F1
#
_cell.length_a   1.000
_cell.length_b   1.000
_cell.length_c   1.000
_cell.angle_alpha   90.00
_cell.angle_beta   90.00
_cell.angle_gamma   90.00
#
_symmetry.space_group_name_H-M   'P 1'
#
loop_
_entity.id
_entity.type
_entity.pdbx_description
1 polymer ?
#
loop_
_entity_poly.entity_id
_entity_poly.type
_entity_poly.pdbx_seq_one_letter_code
_entity_poly.pdbx_strand_id
1 'polypeptide(L)' 'MLLKMNYCCQKLGSSCTGTVFRRCCGKLLCEYDMLGAGTCQNCIRSNYACMKNSQCCSKYCKFLVCV' A
#
# COMPACT_ATOMS: atom_id res chain seq x y z
N MET A 1 5.02 23.76 16.58
CA MET A 1 4.29 23.03 15.53
C MET A 1 4.10 21.59 16.02
N LEU A 2 2.98 21.32 16.69
CA LEU A 2 2.74 20.08 17.43
C LEU A 2 2.42 18.94 16.45
N LEU A 3 3.14 17.82 16.62
CA LEU A 3 3.00 16.55 15.89
C LEU A 3 1.55 16.06 15.87
N LYS A 4 0.83 16.29 14.76
CA LYS A 4 -0.28 15.41 14.40
C LYS A 4 0.33 14.08 13.97
N MET A 5 0.52 13.14 14.90
CA MET A 5 0.50 11.72 14.55
C MET A 5 -0.78 11.53 13.75
N ASN A 6 -0.65 11.35 12.44
CA ASN A 6 -1.79 11.25 11.56
C ASN A 6 -2.40 9.86 11.75
N TYR A 7 -3.08 9.67 12.89
CA TYR A 7 -3.90 8.50 13.19
C TYR A 7 -5.05 8.33 12.19
N CYS A 8 -5.29 9.33 11.32
CA CYS A 8 -6.17 9.18 10.19
C CYS A 8 -5.46 8.36 9.10
N CYS A 9 -6.06 7.22 8.79
CA CYS A 9 -5.66 6.42 7.65
C CYS A 9 -5.85 7.20 6.33
N GLN A 10 -5.14 6.76 5.29
CA GLN A 10 -5.11 7.39 3.97
C GLN A 10 -6.20 6.79 3.06
N LYS A 11 -6.89 7.67 2.33
CA LYS A 11 -7.96 7.27 1.39
C LYS A 11 -7.34 6.66 0.12
N LEU A 12 -8.17 6.03 -0.71
CA LEU A 12 -7.78 5.54 -2.03
C LEU A 12 -7.11 6.66 -2.84
N GLY A 13 -5.98 6.37 -3.48
CA GLY A 13 -5.19 7.33 -4.25
C GLY A 13 -4.31 8.28 -3.41
N SER A 14 -4.41 8.26 -2.08
CA SER A 14 -3.53 9.05 -1.21
C SER A 14 -2.19 8.35 -0.99
N SER A 15 -1.14 9.12 -0.75
CA SER A 15 0.20 8.58 -0.48
C SER A 15 0.27 7.90 0.88
N CYS A 16 0.89 6.73 0.91
CA CYS A 16 1.20 5.96 2.11
C CYS A 16 2.70 5.79 2.28
N THR A 17 3.13 5.45 3.49
CA THR A 17 4.54 5.14 3.81
C THR A 17 4.58 3.77 4.45
N GLY A 18 5.70 3.05 4.33
CA GLY A 18 5.92 1.72 4.93
C GLY A 18 5.86 1.65 6.45
N THR A 19 5.30 2.68 7.08
CA THR A 19 5.30 2.97 8.49
C THR A 19 3.88 3.28 8.96
N VAL A 20 3.65 3.15 10.27
CA VAL A 20 2.33 3.33 10.90
C VAL A 20 1.77 4.75 10.69
N PHE A 21 2.61 5.74 10.37
CA PHE A 21 2.23 7.15 10.25
C PHE A 21 1.31 7.49 9.08
N ARG A 22 1.37 6.73 7.96
CA ARG A 22 0.52 6.96 6.77
C ARG A 22 -0.04 5.64 6.22
N ARG A 23 -0.68 4.86 7.08
CA ARG A 23 -1.34 3.61 6.69
C ARG A 23 -2.60 3.88 5.84
N CYS A 24 -2.94 2.98 4.93
CA CYS A 24 -4.19 3.07 4.18
C CYS A 24 -5.42 2.72 5.03
N CYS A 25 -6.60 3.24 4.66
CA CYS A 25 -7.85 2.98 5.37
C CYS A 25 -8.45 1.61 5.07
N GLY A 26 -8.99 0.96 6.10
CA GLY A 26 -9.79 -0.26 5.95
C GLY A 26 -9.01 -1.39 5.28
N LYS A 27 -9.50 -1.86 4.13
CA LYS A 27 -8.91 -2.95 3.34
C LYS A 27 -7.98 -2.46 2.22
N LEU A 28 -7.73 -1.16 2.13
CA LEU A 28 -6.81 -0.61 1.14
C LEU A 28 -5.38 -1.09 1.41
N LEU A 29 -4.63 -1.28 0.34
CA LEU A 29 -3.27 -1.77 0.33
C LEU A 29 -2.33 -0.64 -0.08
N CYS A 30 -1.17 -0.56 0.55
CA CYS A 30 -0.13 0.38 0.13
C CYS A 30 0.70 -0.28 -0.98
N GLU A 31 0.56 0.22 -2.20
CA GLU A 31 1.42 -0.15 -3.33
C GLU A 31 2.72 0.66 -3.22
N TYR A 32 3.78 0.06 -2.69
CA TYR A 32 5.06 0.74 -2.47
C TYR A 32 5.84 0.94 -3.76
N ASP A 33 6.24 2.17 -4.02
CA ASP A 33 7.28 2.49 -4.98
C ASP A 33 8.65 2.15 -4.40
N MET A 34 9.68 2.07 -5.26
CA MET A 34 11.05 1.71 -4.90
C MET A 34 11.69 2.60 -3.82
N LEU A 35 11.10 3.76 -3.51
CA LEU A 35 11.58 4.74 -2.55
C LEU A 35 10.95 4.61 -1.15
N GLY A 36 10.16 3.56 -0.88
CA GLY A 36 9.54 3.30 0.42
C GLY A 36 8.29 4.14 0.73
N ALA A 37 7.94 5.08 -0.15
CA ALA A 37 6.61 5.66 -0.25
C ALA A 37 5.75 4.80 -1.19
N GLY A 38 4.43 4.97 -1.14
CA GLY A 38 3.52 4.29 -2.03
C GLY A 38 2.19 5.00 -2.15
N THR A 39 1.25 4.35 -2.82
CA THR A 39 -0.12 4.85 -2.98
C THR A 39 -1.13 3.83 -2.49
N CYS A 40 -2.17 4.31 -1.79
CA CYS A 40 -3.26 3.45 -1.34
C CYS A 40 -4.13 3.00 -2.52
N GLN A 41 -4.22 1.69 -2.71
CA GLN A 41 -4.97 1.05 -3.78
C GLN A 41 -5.94 -0.01 -3.23
N ASN A 42 -6.96 -0.37 -4.02
CA ASN A 42 -7.83 -1.50 -3.70
C ASN A 42 -7.13 -2.85 -3.93
N CYS A 43 -6.16 -2.88 -4.84
CA CYS A 43 -5.32 -4.01 -5.18
C CYS A 43 -3.97 -3.51 -5.70
N ILE A 44 -2.93 -4.32 -5.57
CA ILE A 44 -1.56 -4.03 -5.99
C ILE A 44 -1.41 -4.43 -7.46
N ARG A 45 -0.90 -3.51 -8.30
CA ARG A 45 -0.67 -3.72 -9.73
C ARG A 45 0.50 -4.68 -9.98
N SER A 46 0.58 -5.22 -11.20
CA SER A 46 1.70 -6.08 -11.59
C SER A 46 3.04 -5.36 -11.43
N ASN A 47 4.09 -6.11 -11.12
CA ASN A 47 5.46 -5.66 -10.81
C ASN A 47 5.65 -4.95 -9.46
N TYR A 48 4.62 -4.89 -8.61
CA TYR A 48 4.73 -4.36 -7.26
C TYR A 48 4.77 -5.46 -6.20
N ALA A 49 5.38 -5.14 -5.05
CA ALA A 49 5.59 -6.09 -3.98
C ALA A 49 4.28 -6.61 -3.35
N CYS A 50 4.20 -7.91 -3.07
CA CYS A 50 3.05 -8.55 -2.46
C CYS A 50 3.46 -9.67 -1.49
N MET A 51 2.55 -10.04 -0.59
CA MET A 51 2.70 -11.20 0.30
C MET A 51 1.66 -12.29 0.03
N LYS A 52 0.49 -11.92 -0.51
CA LYS A 52 -0.63 -12.81 -0.78
C LYS A 52 -1.24 -12.53 -2.14
N ASN A 53 -1.68 -13.59 -2.81
CA ASN A 53 -2.44 -13.54 -4.07
C ASN A 53 -3.61 -12.54 -4.02
N SER A 54 -4.36 -12.52 -2.91
CA SER A 54 -5.53 -11.65 -2.75
C SER A 54 -5.21 -10.15 -2.81
N GLN A 55 -3.95 -9.77 -2.60
CA GLN A 55 -3.50 -8.38 -2.68
C GLN A 55 -3.38 -7.90 -4.12
N CYS A 56 -3.01 -8.78 -5.04
CA CYS A 56 -2.77 -8.42 -6.43
C CYS A 56 -4.08 -8.22 -7.19
N CYS A 57 -4.11 -7.27 -8.12
CA CYS A 57 -5.24 -7.08 -9.02
C CYS A 57 -5.44 -8.31 -9.91
N SER A 58 -4.36 -8.95 -10.32
CA SER A 58 -4.34 -10.21 -11.09
C SER A 58 -4.70 -11.46 -10.28
N LYS A 59 -4.72 -11.36 -8.94
CA LYS A 59 -4.81 -12.49 -8.01
C LYS A 59 -3.62 -13.45 -7.98
N TYR A 60 -2.46 -13.04 -8.52
CA TYR A 60 -1.24 -13.84 -8.49
C TYR A 60 -0.08 -13.06 -7.88
N CYS A 61 0.43 -13.55 -6.75
CA CYS A 61 1.62 -13.08 -6.08
C CYS A 61 2.71 -14.15 -6.19
N LYS A 62 3.70 -13.92 -7.07
CA LYS A 62 4.76 -14.88 -7.36
C LYS A 62 6.11 -14.22 -7.13
N PHE A 63 7.03 -14.88 -6.44
CA PHE A 63 8.34 -14.32 -6.08
C PHE A 63 8.26 -12.94 -5.39
N LEU A 64 7.29 -12.78 -4.48
CA LEU A 64 7.01 -11.52 -3.75
C LEU A 64 6.59 -10.33 -4.63
N VAL A 65 6.21 -10.57 -5.89
CA VAL A 65 5.69 -9.54 -6.80
C VAL A 65 4.36 -9.97 -7.41
N CYS A 66 3.47 -9.01 -7.62
CA CYS A 66 2.25 -9.25 -8.37
C CYS A 66 2.57 -9.48 -9.84
N VAL A 67 1.99 -10.53 -10.42
CA VAL A 67 2.14 -10.88 -11.84
C VAL A 67 0.81 -10.75 -12.53
#